data_AF-A0AAV1ZHB6-F1
#
_entry.id   AF-A0AAV1ZHB6-F1
#
_cell.length_a   1.000
_cell.length_b   1.000
_cell.length_c   1.000
_cell.angle_alpha   90.00
_cell.angle_beta   90.00
_cell.angle_gamma   90.00
#
_symmetry.space_group_name_H-M   'P 1'
#
loop_
_entity.id
_entity.type
_entity.pdbx_description
1 polymer ?
#
loop_
_entity_poly.entity_id
_entity_poly.type
_entity_poly.pdbx_seq_one_letter_code
_entity_poly.pdbx_strand_id
1 'polypeptide(L)' 'ISLIQERPVLWDKTLEIYRDRTATENAWREVCREIRDDVERLEEKERKKFGKEVMKRWKNLRDAFYKAEKK' A
#
# COMPACT_ATOMS: atom_id res chain seq x y z
N ILE A 1 6.04 2.71 -7.27
CA ILE A 1 6.01 3.13 -5.84
C ILE A 1 5.22 4.43 -5.67
N SER A 2 5.19 5.28 -6.71
CA SER A 2 4.36 6.49 -6.80
C SER A 2 2.90 6.25 -6.41
N LEU A 3 2.29 5.13 -6.85
CA LEU A 3 0.89 4.75 -6.55
C LEU A 3 0.49 4.77 -5.07
N ILE A 4 1.39 4.41 -4.15
CA ILE A 4 1.12 4.43 -2.71
C ILE A 4 1.40 5.81 -2.15
N GLN A 5 2.42 6.50 -2.67
CA GLN A 5 2.79 7.85 -2.29
C GLN A 5 1.68 8.86 -2.65
N GLU A 6 1.03 8.69 -3.80
CA GLU A 6 -0.13 9.46 -4.27
C GLU A 6 -1.41 9.22 -3.44
N ARG A 7 -1.44 8.14 -2.64
CA ARG A 7 -2.59 7.76 -1.81
C ARG A 7 -2.23 7.96 -0.33
N PRO A 8 -2.37 9.18 0.21
CA PRO A 8 -2.01 9.46 1.60
C PRO A 8 -2.91 8.70 2.59
N VAL A 9 -4.09 8.23 2.17
CA VAL A 9 -4.91 7.26 2.94
C VAL A 9 -4.14 5.98 3.35
N LEU A 10 -3.07 5.61 2.65
CA LEU A 10 -2.29 4.41 2.94
C LEU A 10 -1.14 4.62 3.93
N TRP A 11 -0.68 5.86 4.12
CA TRP A 11 0.55 6.14 4.89
C TRP A 11 0.46 7.35 5.82
N ASP A 12 -0.39 8.31 5.50
CA ASP A 12 -0.55 9.55 6.24
C ASP A 12 -1.56 9.38 7.38
N LYS A 13 -1.02 9.18 8.58
CA LYS A 13 -1.83 9.02 9.81
C LYS A 13 -2.45 10.32 10.31
N THR A 14 -2.05 11.47 9.74
CA THR A 14 -2.57 12.78 10.14
C THR A 14 -3.92 13.07 9.49
N LEU A 15 -4.23 12.39 8.38
CA LEU A 15 -5.51 12.51 7.70
C LEU A 15 -6.60 11.67 8.38
N GLU A 16 -7.82 12.21 8.43
CA GLU A 16 -8.99 11.47 8.93
C GLU A 16 -9.32 10.26 8.05
N ILE A 17 -9.08 10.34 6.74
CA ILE A 17 -9.30 9.25 5.79
C ILE A 17 -8.48 7.99 6.12
N TYR A 18 -7.32 8.14 6.78
CA TYR A 18 -6.53 7.00 7.25
C TYR A 18 -7.23 6.20 8.36
N ARG A 19 -8.10 6.85 9.13
CA ARG A 19 -8.95 6.16 10.12
C ARG A 19 -10.10 5.42 9.44
N ASP A 20 -10.42 5.74 8.19
CA ASP A 20 -11.40 5.04 7.40
C ASP A 20 -10.82 3.73 6.88
N ARG A 21 -11.27 2.63 7.49
CA ARG A 21 -10.89 1.28 7.10
C ARG A 21 -11.31 0.96 5.68
N THR A 22 -12.48 1.43 5.24
CA THR A 22 -13.02 1.20 3.91
C THR A 22 -12.16 1.89 2.86
N ALA A 23 -11.81 3.16 3.09
CA ALA A 23 -10.95 3.92 2.19
C ALA A 23 -9.55 3.30 2.10
N THR A 24 -9.00 2.87 3.24
CA THR A 24 -7.69 2.18 3.30
C THR A 24 -7.71 0.86 2.53
N GLU A 25 -8.76 0.05 2.70
CA GLU A 25 -8.89 -1.24 2.02
C GLU A 25 -9.09 -1.05 0.51
N ASN A 26 -9.89 -0.07 0.11
CA ASN A 26 -10.14 0.24 -1.30
C ASN A 26 -8.86 0.73 -1.99
N ALA A 27 -8.10 1.64 -1.34
CA ALA A 27 -6.82 2.10 -1.85
C ALA A 27 -5.79 0.96 -1.98
N TRP A 28 -5.75 0.01 -1.04
CA TRP A 28 -4.90 -1.18 -1.18
C TRP A 28 -5.32 -2.09 -2.31
N ARG A 29 -6.64 -2.24 -2.54
CA ARG A 29 -7.17 -3.03 -3.65
C ARG A 29 -6.76 -2.41 -4.99
N GLU A 30 -6.93 -1.10 -5.15
CA GLU A 30 -6.48 -0.39 -6.36
C GLU A 30 -4.98 -0.53 -6.57
N VAL A 31 -4.16 -0.31 -5.54
CA VAL A 31 -2.71 -0.47 -5.62
C VAL A 31 -2.34 -1.90 -6.03
N CYS A 32 -2.98 -2.92 -5.45
CA CYS A 32 -2.70 -4.30 -5.81
C CYS A 32 -3.09 -4.60 -7.27
N ARG A 33 -4.21 -4.04 -7.75
CA ARG A 33 -4.67 -4.17 -9.14
C ARG A 33 -3.71 -3.47 -10.11
N GLU A 34 -3.30 -2.25 -9.80
CA GLU A 34 -2.34 -1.48 -10.61
C GLU A 34 -0.95 -2.14 -10.67
N ILE A 35 -0.51 -2.78 -9.58
CA ILE A 35 0.76 -3.54 -9.58
C ILE A 35 0.63 -4.85 -10.35
N ARG A 36 -0.54 -5.51 -10.25
CA ARG A 36 -0.79 -6.80 -10.88
C ARG A 36 -2.27 -6.92 -11.22
N ASP A 37 -2.60 -6.77 -12.49
CA ASP A 37 -3.99 -6.89 -12.95
C ASP A 37 -4.57 -8.29 -12.64
N ASP A 38 -3.70 -9.32 -12.64
CA ASP A 38 -4.03 -10.69 -12.22
C ASP A 38 -4.34 -10.86 -10.72
N VAL A 39 -4.20 -9.83 -9.86
CA VAL A 39 -4.52 -9.99 -8.43
C VAL A 39 -5.99 -10.32 -8.18
N GLU A 40 -6.88 -9.95 -9.10
CA GLU A 40 -8.30 -10.33 -9.05
C GLU A 40 -8.53 -11.79 -9.47
N ARG A 41 -7.62 -12.35 -10.29
CA ARG A 41 -7.63 -13.77 -10.68
C ARG A 41 -6.96 -14.68 -9.65
N LEU A 42 -6.13 -14.14 -8.77
CA LEU A 42 -5.47 -14.91 -7.73
C LEU A 42 -6.46 -15.35 -6.65
N GLU A 43 -6.24 -16.56 -6.15
CA GLU A 43 -6.96 -17.10 -5.00
C GLU A 43 -6.84 -16.14 -3.79
N GLU A 44 -7.88 -16.09 -2.94
CA GLU A 44 -7.93 -15.18 -1.80
C GLU A 44 -6.67 -15.27 -0.90
N LYS A 45 -6.12 -16.48 -0.79
CA LYS A 45 -4.89 -16.77 -0.05
C LYS A 45 -3.67 -16.08 -0.66
N GLU A 46 -3.51 -16.16 -1.97
CA GLU A 46 -2.43 -15.51 -2.71
C GLU A 46 -2.63 -13.99 -2.75
N ARG A 47 -3.86 -13.51 -2.90
CA ARG A 47 -4.18 -12.08 -2.80
C ARG A 47 -3.79 -11.50 -1.45
N LYS A 48 -4.10 -12.19 -0.35
CA LYS A 48 -3.69 -11.79 1.02
C LYS A 48 -2.18 -11.80 1.18
N LYS A 49 -1.49 -12.81 0.64
CA LYS A 49 -0.03 -12.91 0.69
C LYS A 49 0.63 -11.78 -0.09
N PHE A 50 0.16 -11.51 -1.29
CA PHE A 50 0.62 -10.42 -2.14
C PHE A 50 0.42 -9.06 -1.47
N GLY A 51 -0.77 -8.78 -0.93
CA GLY A 51 -1.02 -7.54 -0.19
C GLY A 51 -0.06 -7.34 0.99
N LYS A 52 0.26 -8.41 1.74
CA LYS A 52 1.29 -8.36 2.80
C LYS A 52 2.69 -8.06 2.26
N GLU A 53 3.07 -8.64 1.12
CA GLU A 53 4.37 -8.36 0.51
C GLU A 53 4.48 -6.92 0.02
N VAL A 54 3.43 -6.40 -0.65
CA VAL A 54 3.41 -5.00 -1.10
C VAL A 54 3.51 -4.05 0.10
N MET A 55 2.75 -4.29 1.18
CA MET A 55 2.86 -3.54 2.43
C MET A 55 4.28 -3.59 3.01
N LYS A 56 4.89 -4.78 3.08
CA LYS A 56 6.25 -4.96 3.60
C LYS A 56 7.27 -4.22 2.74
N ARG A 57 7.15 -4.31 1.41
CA ARG A 57 8.03 -3.64 0.44
C ARG A 57 7.92 -2.13 0.59
N TRP A 58 6.69 -1.60 0.66
CA TRP A 58 6.43 -0.17 0.88
C TRP A 58 7.02 0.32 2.20
N LYS A 59 6.79 -0.41 3.31
CA LYS A 59 7.33 -0.03 4.62
C LYS A 59 8.86 0.06 4.60
N ASN A 60 9.54 -0.93 3.98
CA ASN A 60 11.00 -0.90 3.82
C ASN A 60 11.47 0.27 2.98
N LEU A 61 10.76 0.56 1.88
CA LEU A 61 11.16 1.63 0.98
C LEU A 61 10.96 3.01 1.61
N ARG A 62 9.84 3.20 2.31
CA ARG A 62 9.57 4.39 3.11
C ARG A 62 10.62 4.57 4.21
N ASP A 63 10.96 3.50 4.92
CA ASP A 63 11.99 3.52 5.96
C ASP A 63 13.36 3.92 5.39
N ALA A 64 13.74 3.32 4.25
CA ALA A 64 14.96 3.67 3.52
C ALA A 64 14.95 5.13 3.04
N PHE A 65 13.81 5.63 2.54
CA PHE A 65 13.64 7.02 2.11
C PHE A 65 13.77 8.00 3.28
N TYR A 66 13.04 7.78 4.39
CA TYR A 66 13.17 8.61 5.60
C TYR A 66 14.59 8.61 6.17
N LYS A 67 15.28 7.47 6.08
CA LYS A 67 16.67 7.34 6.52
C LYS A 67 17.65 8.08 5.59
N ALA A 68 17.35 8.12 4.29
CA ALA A 68 18.12 8.89 3.32
C ALA A 68 17.87 10.39 3.42
N GLU A 69 16.62 10.82 3.69
CA GLU A 69 16.23 12.24 3.80
C GLU A 69 16.78 12.93 5.07
N LYS A 70 17.16 12.15 6.09
CA LYS A 70 17.83 12.67 7.30
C LYS A 70 19.36 12.77 7.19
N LYS A 71 19.95 12.59 6.00
CA LYS A 71 21.40 12.61 5.78
C LYS A 71 21.80 13.79 4.91
#